data_AF-A0A6J8CF08-F1
#
_entry.id   AF-A0A6J8CF08-F1
#
_cell.length_a   1.000
_cell.length_b   1.000
_cell.length_c   1.000
_cell.angle_alpha   90.00
_cell.angle_beta   90.00
_cell.angle_gamma   90.00
#
_symmetry.space_group_name_H-M   'P 1'
#
loop_
_entity.id
_entity.type
_entity.pdbx_description
1 polymer ?
#
loop_
_entity_poly.entity_id
_entity_poly.type
_entity_poly.pdbx_seq_one_letter_code
_entity_poly.pdbx_strand_id
1 'polypeptide(L)'
;MESKVLVLKYHRHSKQHEMYECDICGKKFGRKYNLERHLLRHKDNSLFQYKNNDEICCARALVTAKANIVKHPKSEDIRKGRLIQKQLAIELHDKANIPLKTCNLEDITQFQRAMNAYQIHVVSQQHFNGIIFQGPEAERKIYLYHHNEHYDVITSMPGFSNRSYYCNICQKGYQNKEEHKCNNICTSCHKINEIENKEWIYCKDCNRFFQGDVCIQLHAKKTSQ
;
A
#
# COMPACT_ATOMS: atom_id res chain seq x y z
N MET A 1 -49.07 -14.95 29.65
CA MET A 1 -49.27 -16.09 28.74
C MET A 1 -50.68 -15.95 28.18
N GLU A 2 -50.97 -15.73 26.91
CA GLU A 2 -50.20 -15.68 25.66
C GLU A 2 -50.95 -14.74 24.69
N SER A 3 -50.18 -13.87 24.04
CA SER A 3 -50.15 -13.61 22.59
C SER A 3 -51.45 -13.73 21.76
N LYS A 4 -52.10 -12.59 21.47
CA LYS A 4 -52.90 -12.43 20.24
C LYS A 4 -51.99 -12.08 19.07
N VAL A 5 -51.94 -12.96 18.08
CA VAL A 5 -51.43 -12.64 16.73
C VAL A 5 -52.56 -11.97 15.94
N LEU A 6 -52.30 -10.80 15.37
CA LEU A 6 -52.98 -10.28 14.19
C LEU A 6 -51.98 -9.49 13.34
N VAL A 7 -51.93 -9.90 12.08
CA VAL A 7 -50.99 -9.49 11.03
C VAL A 7 -51.25 -8.05 10.58
N LEU A 8 -50.21 -7.25 10.39
CA LEU A 8 -50.26 -6.05 9.57
C LEU A 8 -49.20 -6.10 8.46
N LYS A 9 -49.68 -5.80 7.26
CA LYS A 9 -48.99 -5.88 5.96
C LYS A 9 -47.89 -4.81 5.82
N TYR A 10 -46.80 -5.22 5.16
CA TYR A 10 -45.90 -4.48 4.26
C TYR A 10 -45.65 -2.98 4.52
N HIS A 11 -44.40 -2.63 4.83
CA HIS A 11 -43.69 -1.56 4.09
C HIS A 11 -42.16 -1.77 4.12
N ARG A 12 -41.61 -1.81 2.90
CA ARG A 12 -40.20 -1.82 2.53
C ARG A 12 -39.54 -0.51 2.99
N HIS A 13 -38.57 -0.55 3.88
CA HIS A 13 -37.60 0.54 4.05
C HIS A 13 -36.17 -0.01 4.10
N SER A 14 -35.59 -0.11 2.91
CA SER A 14 -34.15 -0.10 2.71
C SER A 14 -33.60 1.25 3.19
N LYS A 15 -33.15 1.34 4.44
CA LYS A 15 -32.22 2.42 4.82
C LYS A 15 -30.86 2.04 4.25
N GLN A 16 -30.51 2.62 3.10
CA GLN A 16 -29.12 2.72 2.66
C GLN A 16 -28.33 3.33 3.82
N HIS A 17 -27.61 2.50 4.56
CA HIS A 17 -26.62 2.99 5.50
C HIS A 17 -25.51 3.59 4.64
N GLU A 18 -25.50 4.91 4.55
CA GLU A 18 -24.41 5.67 3.94
C GLU A 18 -23.12 5.23 4.65
N MET A 19 -22.28 4.49 3.93
CA MET A 19 -21.04 4.00 4.51
C MET A 19 -20.15 5.22 4.78
N TYR A 20 -19.55 5.26 5.96
CA TYR A 20 -18.63 6.32 6.35
C TYR A 20 -17.35 6.18 5.53
N GLU A 21 -17.11 7.08 4.61
CA GLU A 21 -15.92 7.10 3.77
C GLU A 21 -14.80 7.89 4.45
N CYS A 22 -13.57 7.40 4.36
CA CYS A 22 -12.42 8.17 4.79
C CYS A 22 -11.99 9.12 3.67
N ASP A 23 -12.09 10.43 3.93
CA ASP A 23 -11.68 11.48 2.98
C ASP A 23 -10.18 11.43 2.61
N ILE A 24 -9.39 10.65 3.35
CA ILE A 24 -7.94 10.50 3.15
C ILE A 24 -7.60 9.31 2.25
N CYS A 25 -8.31 8.18 2.38
CA CYS A 25 -7.96 6.94 1.66
C CYS A 25 -9.13 6.26 0.94
N GLY A 26 -10.32 6.86 0.94
CA GLY A 26 -11.54 6.36 0.30
C GLY A 26 -12.13 5.09 0.92
N LYS A 27 -11.59 4.60 2.05
CA LYS A 27 -12.13 3.39 2.69
C LYS A 27 -13.49 3.65 3.31
N LYS A 28 -14.43 2.77 2.98
CA LYS A 28 -15.81 2.81 3.46
C LYS A 28 -15.97 1.92 4.70
N PHE A 29 -16.60 2.46 5.73
CA PHE A 29 -16.82 1.79 7.01
C PHE A 29 -18.33 1.76 7.29
N GLY A 30 -18.84 0.62 7.77
CA GLY A 30 -20.26 0.51 8.12
C GLY A 30 -20.67 1.31 9.37
N ARG A 31 -19.72 1.83 10.15
CA ARG A 31 -19.97 2.56 11.41
C ARG A 31 -18.93 3.67 11.62
N LYS A 32 -19.37 4.81 12.16
CA LYS A 32 -18.55 6.00 12.42
C LYS A 32 -17.32 5.72 13.31
N TYR A 33 -17.48 4.97 14.40
CA TYR A 33 -16.36 4.69 15.30
C TYR A 33 -15.21 3.89 14.64
N ASN A 34 -15.51 3.10 13.60
CA ASN A 34 -14.49 2.39 12.84
C ASN A 34 -13.69 3.34 11.95
N LEU A 35 -14.36 4.33 11.36
CA LEU A 35 -13.70 5.43 10.65
C LEU A 35 -12.85 6.25 11.63
N GLU A 36 -13.36 6.63 12.79
CA GLU A 36 -12.59 7.40 13.80
C GLU A 36 -11.34 6.65 14.26
N ARG A 37 -11.44 5.35 14.58
CA ARG A 37 -10.28 4.52 14.91
C ARG A 37 -9.31 4.39 13.73
N HIS A 38 -9.82 4.32 12.50
CA HIS A 38 -9.00 4.33 11.30
C HIS A 38 -8.27 5.67 11.09
N LEU A 39 -8.92 6.80 11.39
CA LEU A 39 -8.32 8.14 11.35
C LEU A 39 -7.22 8.33 12.40
N LEU A 40 -7.31 7.66 13.56
CA LEU A 40 -6.20 7.63 14.52
C LEU A 40 -4.92 7.04 13.92
N ARG A 41 -5.02 6.12 12.96
CA ARG A 41 -3.86 5.55 12.27
C ARG A 41 -3.25 6.50 11.23
N HIS A 42 -4.04 7.39 10.65
CA HIS A 42 -3.48 8.53 9.90
C HIS A 42 -2.73 9.50 10.82
N LYS A 43 -3.16 9.59 12.09
CA LYS A 43 -2.52 10.39 13.13
C LYS A 43 -1.24 9.74 13.68
N ASP A 44 -1.10 8.42 13.54
CA ASP A 44 0.02 7.62 14.04
C ASP A 44 1.01 7.28 12.92
N ASN A 45 1.89 8.25 12.58
CA ASN A 45 3.24 8.20 11.96
C ASN A 45 3.66 7.09 10.96
N SER A 46 2.75 6.28 10.43
CA SER A 46 3.06 5.11 9.58
C SER A 46 2.97 5.42 8.08
N LEU A 47 2.32 6.53 7.70
CA LEU A 47 2.28 7.10 6.35
C LEU A 47 2.21 8.63 6.49
N PHE A 48 3.19 9.35 5.93
CA PHE A 48 3.31 10.81 6.04
C PHE A 48 2.77 11.50 4.78
N GLN A 49 1.50 11.87 4.79
CA GLN A 49 0.93 12.66 3.70
C GLN A 49 1.40 14.11 3.77
N TYR A 50 2.05 14.57 2.71
CA TYR A 50 2.09 15.99 2.36
C TYR A 50 1.33 16.15 1.03
N LYS A 51 0.35 17.05 0.98
CA LYS A 51 -0.23 17.53 -0.29
C LYS A 51 0.83 18.36 -1.01
N ASN A 52 1.75 17.68 -1.66
CA ASN A 52 2.70 18.35 -2.54
C ASN A 52 1.87 18.78 -3.73
N ASN A 53 1.76 20.08 -3.96
CA ASN A 53 1.12 20.63 -5.15
C ASN A 53 1.98 20.41 -6.41
N ASP A 54 2.97 19.51 -6.36
CA ASP A 54 3.81 19.13 -7.48
C ASP A 54 3.73 17.63 -7.74
N GLU A 55 4.02 17.27 -8.98
CA GLU A 55 3.81 15.92 -9.52
C GLU A 55 4.95 14.95 -9.17
N ILE A 56 5.95 15.38 -8.39
CA ILE A 56 7.20 14.66 -8.13
C ILE A 56 7.20 13.89 -6.80
N CYS A 57 6.02 13.46 -6.33
CA CYS A 57 5.86 12.80 -5.03
C CYS A 57 6.71 11.52 -4.88
N CYS A 58 6.90 10.77 -5.97
CA CYS A 58 7.75 9.58 -5.98
C CYS A 58 9.20 9.91 -5.64
N ALA A 59 9.81 10.88 -6.33
CA ALA A 59 11.17 11.30 -6.06
C ALA A 59 11.31 11.87 -4.63
N ARG A 60 10.31 12.63 -4.15
CA ARG A 60 10.25 13.11 -2.77
C ARG A 60 10.25 11.96 -1.75
N ALA A 61 9.48 10.92 -1.98
CA ALA A 61 9.46 9.73 -1.13
C ALA A 61 10.82 9.01 -1.15
N LEU A 62 11.42 8.82 -2.34
CA LEU A 62 12.74 8.21 -2.49
C LEU A 62 13.83 8.96 -1.73
N VAL A 63 13.90 10.29 -1.84
CA VAL A 63 14.91 11.09 -1.13
C VAL A 63 14.66 11.11 0.38
N THR A 64 13.41 11.11 0.83
CA THR A 64 13.07 10.98 2.25
C THR A 64 13.50 9.62 2.80
N ALA A 65 13.23 8.52 2.09
CA ALA A 65 13.67 7.19 2.49
C ALA A 65 15.20 7.10 2.55
N LYS A 66 15.87 7.58 1.49
CA LYS A 66 17.34 7.66 1.43
C LYS A 66 17.91 8.43 2.62
N ALA A 67 17.37 9.62 2.91
CA ALA A 67 17.82 10.47 4.01
C ALA A 67 17.67 9.80 5.39
N ASN A 68 16.59 9.04 5.60
CA ASN A 68 16.38 8.29 6.84
C ASN A 68 17.36 7.11 6.98
N ILE A 69 17.65 6.40 5.89
CA ILE A 69 18.58 5.26 5.89
C ILE A 69 20.00 5.73 6.20
N VAL A 70 20.45 6.82 5.57
CA VAL A 70 21.82 7.34 5.76
C VAL A 70 21.96 8.27 6.96
N LYS A 71 20.89 8.47 7.75
CA LYS A 71 20.85 9.39 8.89
C LYS A 71 21.35 10.79 8.54
N HIS A 72 20.81 11.33 7.45
CA HIS A 72 21.17 12.65 6.95
C HIS A 72 20.97 13.74 8.04
N PRO A 73 21.89 14.71 8.20
CA PRO A 73 21.79 15.74 9.25
C PRO A 73 20.51 16.58 9.16
N LYS A 74 20.00 16.79 7.93
CA LYS A 74 18.72 17.47 7.65
C LYS A 74 17.54 16.51 7.44
N SER A 75 17.61 15.28 7.95
CA SER A 75 16.55 14.27 7.79
C SER A 75 15.19 14.76 8.27
N GLU A 76 15.16 15.55 9.35
CA GLU A 76 13.94 16.18 9.86
C GLU A 76 13.32 17.16 8.86
N ASP A 77 14.13 18.02 8.24
CA ASP A 77 13.63 19.00 7.26
C ASP A 77 13.17 18.32 5.97
N ILE A 78 13.91 17.30 5.54
CA ILE A 78 13.55 16.47 4.39
C ILE A 78 12.23 15.75 4.65
N ARG A 79 12.07 15.16 5.84
CA ARG A 79 10.83 14.49 6.27
C ARG A 79 9.64 15.44 6.32
N LYS A 80 9.84 16.67 6.80
CA LYS A 80 8.80 17.72 6.86
C LYS A 80 8.46 18.34 5.50
N GLY A 81 9.07 17.87 4.42
CA GLY A 81 8.82 18.38 3.07
C GLY A 81 9.29 19.82 2.85
N ARG A 82 10.31 20.27 3.60
CA ARG A 82 10.91 21.60 3.42
C ARG A 82 11.58 21.70 2.04
N LEU A 83 12.00 22.92 1.68
CA LEU A 83 12.60 23.22 0.36
C LEU A 83 13.71 22.23 -0.04
N ILE A 84 14.51 21.78 0.92
CA ILE A 84 15.56 20.77 0.69
C ILE A 84 15.02 19.44 0.12
N GLN A 85 13.85 18.98 0.56
CA GLN A 85 13.24 17.76 0.00
C GLN A 85 12.93 17.94 -1.49
N LYS A 86 12.33 19.09 -1.84
CA LYS A 86 12.00 19.42 -3.22
C LYS A 86 13.25 19.50 -4.09
N GLN A 87 14.29 20.17 -3.60
CA GLN A 87 15.56 20.32 -4.30
C GLN A 87 16.22 18.96 -4.58
N LEU A 88 16.33 18.11 -3.55
CA LEU A 88 16.89 16.76 -3.70
C LEU A 88 16.04 15.88 -4.64
N ALA A 89 14.71 16.06 -4.63
CA ALA A 89 13.83 15.32 -5.54
C ALA A 89 14.04 15.75 -7.00
N ILE A 90 14.19 17.05 -7.27
CA ILE A 90 14.51 17.57 -8.61
C ILE A 90 15.88 17.06 -9.08
N GLU A 91 16.89 17.08 -8.21
CA GLU A 91 18.22 16.52 -8.52
C GLU A 91 18.15 15.02 -8.82
N LEU A 92 17.27 14.28 -8.15
CA LEU A 92 17.07 12.86 -8.43
C LEU A 92 16.40 12.63 -9.79
N HIS A 93 15.42 13.47 -10.18
CA HIS A 93 14.83 13.46 -11.52
C HIS A 93 15.88 13.72 -12.60
N ASP A 94 16.70 14.75 -12.41
CA ASP A 94 17.80 15.10 -13.32
C ASP A 94 18.81 13.94 -13.45
N LYS A 95 19.26 13.38 -12.31
CA LYS A 95 20.17 12.23 -12.29
C LYS A 95 19.59 10.99 -12.98
N ALA A 96 18.28 10.77 -12.88
CA ALA A 96 17.60 9.65 -13.53
C ALA A 96 17.19 9.95 -14.98
N ASN A 97 17.42 11.18 -15.47
CA ASN A 97 16.98 11.67 -16.77
C ASN A 97 15.45 11.56 -16.98
N ILE A 98 14.69 11.86 -15.93
CA ILE A 98 13.21 11.79 -15.94
C ILE A 98 12.66 13.22 -15.85
N PRO A 99 11.76 13.64 -16.76
CA PRO A 99 11.08 14.94 -16.65
C PRO A 99 10.35 15.10 -15.30
N LEU A 100 10.11 16.33 -14.87
CA LEU A 100 9.33 16.61 -13.66
C LEU A 100 7.84 16.36 -13.95
N LYS A 101 7.38 15.15 -13.65
CA LYS A 101 6.01 14.65 -13.87
C LYS A 101 5.63 13.61 -12.83
N THR A 102 4.36 13.18 -12.86
CA THR A 102 3.90 11.99 -12.13
C THR A 102 4.66 10.75 -12.59
N CYS A 103 4.95 9.86 -11.64
CA CYS A 103 5.83 8.72 -11.86
C CYS A 103 5.03 7.44 -12.07
N ASN A 104 5.35 6.72 -13.14
CA ASN A 104 4.87 5.36 -13.39
C ASN A 104 5.95 4.31 -13.03
N LEU A 105 5.67 3.03 -13.26
CA LEU A 105 6.63 1.95 -12.95
C LEU A 105 7.90 1.97 -13.82
N GLU A 106 7.85 2.56 -15.03
CA GLU A 106 9.05 2.74 -15.85
C GLU A 106 9.96 3.84 -15.25
N ASP A 107 9.36 4.91 -14.73
CA ASP A 107 10.08 5.95 -14.00
C ASP A 107 10.72 5.36 -12.72
N ILE A 108 10.01 4.46 -12.01
CA ILE A 108 10.58 3.71 -10.86
C ILE A 108 11.80 2.88 -11.30
N THR A 109 11.75 2.24 -12.46
CA THR A 109 12.88 1.47 -13.02
C THR A 109 14.08 2.37 -13.30
N GLN A 110 13.85 3.58 -13.81
CA GLN A 110 14.91 4.57 -14.04
C GLN A 110 15.48 5.10 -12.72
N PHE A 111 14.64 5.42 -11.72
CA PHE A 111 15.11 5.77 -10.38
C PHE A 111 15.91 4.65 -9.73
N GLN A 112 15.51 3.39 -9.91
CA GLN A 112 16.25 2.22 -9.44
C GLN A 112 17.66 2.15 -10.04
N ARG A 113 17.83 2.47 -11.32
CA ARG A 113 19.15 2.57 -11.96
C ARG A 113 19.98 3.71 -11.37
N ALA A 114 19.37 4.88 -11.16
CA ALA A 114 20.03 6.05 -10.57
C ALA A 114 20.40 5.87 -9.08
N MET A 115 19.73 4.96 -8.39
CA MET A 115 19.90 4.60 -6.98
C MET A 115 20.37 3.15 -6.80
N ASN A 116 21.32 2.69 -7.61
CA ASN A 116 21.81 1.29 -7.64
C ASN A 116 22.28 0.70 -6.29
N ALA A 117 22.65 1.52 -5.31
CA ALA A 117 22.99 1.09 -3.96
C ALA A 117 21.78 0.68 -3.10
N TYR A 118 20.56 0.85 -3.62
CA TYR A 118 19.30 0.58 -2.93
C TYR A 118 18.41 -0.36 -3.75
N GLN A 119 17.67 -1.25 -3.09
CA GLN A 119 16.62 -2.05 -3.71
C GLN A 119 15.26 -1.41 -3.43
N ILE A 120 14.64 -0.85 -4.45
CA ILE A 120 13.33 -0.21 -4.36
C ILE A 120 12.24 -1.28 -4.44
N HIS A 121 11.31 -1.23 -3.50
CA HIS A 121 10.07 -2.02 -3.49
C HIS A 121 8.89 -1.06 -3.52
N VAL A 122 7.90 -1.34 -4.38
CA VAL A 122 6.64 -0.58 -4.41
C VAL A 122 5.51 -1.49 -3.97
N VAL A 123 4.88 -1.14 -2.86
CA VAL A 123 3.68 -1.78 -2.32
C VAL A 123 2.48 -0.99 -2.80
N SER A 124 1.43 -1.64 -3.31
CA SER A 124 0.27 -0.93 -3.88
C SER A 124 -1.03 -1.18 -3.12
N GLN A 125 -1.76 -0.11 -2.83
CA GLN A 125 -3.12 -0.19 -2.28
C GLN A 125 -4.07 -0.96 -3.20
N GLN A 126 -3.98 -0.72 -4.51
CA GLN A 126 -4.86 -1.33 -5.52
C GLN A 126 -4.62 -2.85 -5.67
N HIS A 127 -3.45 -3.32 -5.22
CA HIS A 127 -3.01 -4.72 -5.31
C HIS A 127 -2.96 -5.38 -3.92
N PHE A 128 -3.88 -5.02 -3.01
CA PHE A 128 -3.98 -5.57 -1.66
C PHE A 128 -2.71 -5.44 -0.82
N ASN A 129 -2.01 -4.31 -0.95
CA ASN A 129 -0.70 -4.10 -0.34
C ASN A 129 0.34 -5.15 -0.77
N GLY A 130 0.17 -5.71 -1.98
CA GLY A 130 1.17 -6.53 -2.63
C GLY A 130 2.30 -5.68 -3.22
N ILE A 131 3.46 -6.30 -3.39
CA ILE A 131 4.61 -5.69 -4.03
C ILE A 131 4.44 -5.80 -5.55
N ILE A 132 4.31 -4.64 -6.20
CA ILE A 132 4.09 -4.51 -7.65
C ILE A 132 5.38 -4.19 -8.41
N PHE A 133 6.43 -3.77 -7.70
CA PHE A 133 7.77 -3.57 -8.23
C PHE A 133 8.80 -4.01 -7.20
N GLN A 134 9.82 -4.74 -7.66
CA GLN A 134 10.98 -5.11 -6.87
C GLN A 134 12.22 -4.92 -7.74
N GLY A 135 13.10 -4.01 -7.34
CA GLY A 135 14.37 -3.80 -8.00
C GLY A 135 15.39 -4.93 -7.75
N PRO A 136 16.57 -4.85 -8.40
CA PRO A 136 17.68 -5.76 -8.17
C PRO A 136 18.10 -5.81 -6.69
N GLU A 137 18.59 -6.96 -6.23
CA GLU A 137 19.01 -7.11 -4.83
C GLU A 137 20.13 -6.12 -4.48
N ALA A 138 19.96 -5.44 -3.34
CA ALA A 138 20.94 -4.51 -2.80
C ALA A 138 20.86 -4.52 -1.27
N GLU A 139 21.95 -4.12 -0.63
CA GLU A 139 22.10 -4.12 0.84
C GLU A 139 21.02 -3.27 1.53
N ARG A 140 20.70 -2.10 0.96
CA ARG A 140 19.75 -1.14 1.53
C ARG A 140 18.42 -1.21 0.81
N LYS A 141 17.33 -1.48 1.53
CA LYS A 141 15.99 -1.59 0.93
C LYS A 141 15.18 -0.31 1.17
N ILE A 142 14.53 0.18 0.13
CA ILE A 142 13.56 1.28 0.19
C ILE A 142 12.18 0.71 -0.11
N TYR A 143 11.21 0.99 0.76
CA TYR A 143 9.83 0.57 0.58
C TYR A 143 8.95 1.80 0.36
N LEU A 144 8.26 1.85 -0.76
CA LEU A 144 7.28 2.85 -1.09
C LEU A 144 5.87 2.26 -1.04
N TYR A 145 4.89 3.08 -0.67
CA TYR A 145 3.47 2.76 -0.73
C TYR A 145 2.78 3.61 -1.78
N HIS A 146 2.26 2.98 -2.84
CA HIS A 146 1.51 3.62 -3.90
C HIS A 146 0.00 3.55 -3.63
N HIS A 147 -0.63 4.71 -3.46
CA HIS A 147 -2.08 4.85 -3.27
C HIS A 147 -2.57 6.19 -3.80
N ASN A 148 -3.77 6.23 -4.40
CA ASN A 148 -4.39 7.46 -4.89
C ASN A 148 -3.45 8.32 -5.75
N GLU A 149 -2.70 7.70 -6.68
CA GLU A 149 -1.68 8.36 -7.52
C GLU A 149 -0.56 9.06 -6.73
N HIS A 150 -0.33 8.63 -5.49
CA HIS A 150 0.66 9.18 -4.58
C HIS A 150 1.61 8.10 -4.05
N TYR A 151 2.85 8.49 -3.76
CA TYR A 151 3.87 7.63 -3.18
C TYR A 151 4.26 8.12 -1.79
N ASP A 152 4.08 7.25 -0.80
CA ASP A 152 4.57 7.45 0.57
C ASP A 152 5.74 6.53 0.89
N VAL A 153 6.54 6.88 1.90
CA VAL A 153 7.60 6.02 2.42
C VAL A 153 7.04 5.07 3.46
N ILE A 154 7.30 3.78 3.31
CA ILE A 154 7.10 2.79 4.37
C ILE A 154 8.38 2.74 5.20
N THR A 155 8.32 3.29 6.42
CA THR A 155 9.47 3.32 7.34
C THR A 155 9.69 2.01 8.08
N SER A 156 8.65 1.17 8.18
CA SER A 156 8.69 -0.14 8.83
C SER A 156 7.69 -1.09 8.18
N MET A 157 8.17 -2.12 7.48
CA MET A 157 7.31 -3.16 6.91
C MET A 157 6.53 -3.96 7.98
N PRO A 158 7.12 -4.33 9.14
CA PRO A 158 6.35 -4.91 10.25
C PRO A 158 5.22 -3.97 10.72
N GLY A 159 5.52 -2.69 10.92
CA GLY A 159 4.53 -1.69 11.34
C GLY A 159 3.41 -1.50 10.31
N PHE A 160 3.78 -1.39 9.04
CA PHE A 160 2.84 -1.27 7.93
C PHE A 160 1.91 -2.50 7.79
N SER A 161 2.46 -3.70 7.97
CA SER A 161 1.70 -4.95 7.93
C SER A 161 0.97 -5.28 9.24
N ASN A 162 1.13 -4.46 10.29
CA ASN A 162 0.60 -4.68 11.64
C ASN A 162 1.02 -6.04 12.23
N ARG A 163 2.32 -6.31 12.18
CA ARG A 163 2.95 -7.57 12.62
C ARG A 163 4.25 -7.27 13.36
N SER A 164 4.67 -8.20 14.22
CA SER A 164 5.93 -8.07 14.99
C SER A 164 7.17 -8.16 14.11
N TYR A 165 7.10 -8.96 13.04
CA TYR A 165 8.22 -9.24 12.16
C TYR A 165 7.80 -9.21 10.70
N TYR A 166 8.77 -9.08 9.80
CA TYR A 166 8.57 -9.10 8.36
C TYR A 166 9.66 -9.93 7.68
N CYS A 167 9.24 -10.82 6.78
CA CYS A 167 10.14 -11.69 6.05
C CYS A 167 10.52 -11.04 4.71
N ASN A 168 11.82 -10.83 4.48
CA ASN A 168 12.32 -10.25 3.23
C ASN A 168 12.35 -11.25 2.06
N ILE A 169 12.18 -12.56 2.34
CA ILE A 169 12.16 -13.62 1.32
C ILE A 169 10.75 -13.76 0.75
N CYS A 170 9.75 -14.01 1.60
CA CYS A 170 8.35 -14.20 1.16
C CYS A 170 7.49 -12.93 1.24
N GLN A 171 8.09 -11.80 1.64
CA GLN A 171 7.47 -10.48 1.68
C GLN A 171 6.19 -10.40 2.54
N LYS A 172 6.21 -11.06 3.71
CA LYS A 172 5.06 -11.13 4.63
C LYS A 172 5.40 -10.76 6.05
N GLY A 173 4.46 -10.07 6.69
CA GLY A 173 4.47 -9.86 8.13
C GLY A 173 4.00 -11.09 8.90
N TYR A 174 4.62 -11.37 10.05
CA TYR A 174 4.29 -12.49 10.93
C TYR A 174 4.50 -12.15 12.41
N GLN A 175 3.89 -12.92 13.32
CA GLN A 175 3.86 -12.62 14.75
C GLN A 175 5.04 -13.23 15.52
N ASN A 176 5.38 -14.49 15.23
CA ASN A 176 6.34 -15.29 15.99
C ASN A 176 7.48 -15.77 15.08
N LYS A 177 8.75 -15.61 15.50
CA LYS A 177 9.93 -16.01 14.71
C LYS A 177 10.00 -17.51 14.45
N GLU A 178 9.72 -18.32 15.47
CA GLU A 178 9.88 -19.78 15.43
C GLU A 178 8.79 -20.48 14.61
N GLU A 179 7.61 -19.85 14.48
CA GLU A 179 6.49 -20.38 13.71
C GLU A 179 6.51 -19.94 12.24
N HIS A 180 7.39 -19.01 11.87
CA HIS A 180 7.45 -18.49 10.52
C HIS A 180 8.02 -19.54 9.56
N LYS A 181 7.11 -20.24 8.87
CA LYS A 181 7.44 -21.09 7.72
C LYS A 181 7.22 -20.28 6.44
N CYS A 182 8.28 -20.08 5.67
CA CYS A 182 8.21 -19.41 4.37
C CYS A 182 7.43 -20.28 3.36
N ASN A 183 6.11 -20.13 3.32
CA ASN A 183 5.26 -20.70 2.28
C ASN A 183 4.70 -19.59 1.38
N ASN A 184 4.62 -19.86 0.07
CA ASN A 184 4.11 -18.97 -0.99
C ASN A 184 2.58 -18.72 -0.91
N ILE A 185 2.08 -18.26 0.23
CA ILE A 185 0.67 -17.93 0.43
C ILE A 185 0.29 -16.63 -0.33
N CYS A 186 -0.63 -16.65 -1.28
CA CYS A 186 -1.11 -15.45 -2.01
C CYS A 186 -1.77 -14.48 -1.00
N THR A 187 -1.32 -13.22 -0.93
CA THR A 187 -1.83 -12.20 0.03
C THR A 187 -3.29 -11.82 -0.21
N SER A 188 -3.78 -12.06 -1.42
CA SER A 188 -5.15 -11.74 -1.83
C SER A 188 -6.15 -12.86 -1.51
N CYS A 189 -5.76 -14.14 -1.60
CA CYS A 189 -6.66 -15.29 -1.41
C CYS A 189 -6.34 -16.16 -0.18
N HIS A 190 -5.22 -15.91 0.49
CA HIS A 190 -4.73 -16.64 1.67
C HIS A 190 -4.50 -18.15 1.47
N LYS A 191 -4.31 -18.62 0.23
CA LYS A 191 -3.95 -20.01 -0.09
C LYS A 191 -2.48 -20.13 -0.50
N ILE A 192 -1.86 -21.28 -0.21
CA ILE A 192 -0.53 -21.66 -0.68
C ILE A 192 -0.63 -21.83 -2.20
N ASN A 193 0.06 -20.98 -2.95
CA ASN A 193 0.20 -21.14 -4.40
C ASN A 193 1.67 -21.40 -4.70
N GLU A 194 1.97 -22.42 -5.49
CA GLU A 194 3.22 -22.44 -6.26
C GLU A 194 3.06 -21.31 -7.28
N ILE A 195 3.74 -20.17 -7.05
CA ILE A 195 3.58 -18.97 -7.88
C ILE A 195 4.41 -19.18 -9.15
N GLU A 196 3.88 -19.95 -10.10
CA GLU A 196 4.50 -20.10 -11.42
C GLU A 196 4.28 -18.84 -12.27
N ASN A 197 3.13 -18.16 -12.13
CA ASN A 197 2.83 -16.93 -12.85
C ASN A 197 2.72 -15.70 -11.92
N LYS A 198 3.56 -14.68 -12.15
CA LYS A 198 3.60 -13.42 -11.39
C LYS A 198 2.75 -12.30 -11.99
N GLU A 199 2.05 -12.54 -13.11
CA GLU A 199 1.23 -11.51 -13.75
C GLU A 199 0.05 -11.06 -12.88
N TRP A 200 -0.27 -9.77 -12.92
CA TRP A 200 -1.40 -9.19 -12.20
C TRP A 200 -2.62 -9.10 -13.12
N ILE A 201 -3.70 -9.77 -12.73
CA ILE A 201 -4.96 -9.86 -13.49
C ILE A 201 -6.03 -8.99 -12.82
N TYR A 202 -6.67 -8.13 -13.61
CA TYR A 202 -7.72 -7.22 -13.14
C TYR A 202 -9.10 -7.88 -13.11
N CYS A 203 -9.79 -7.81 -11.97
CA CYS A 203 -11.19 -8.22 -11.80
C CYS A 203 -12.14 -7.03 -11.98
N LYS A 204 -13.03 -7.12 -12.97
CA LYS A 204 -14.04 -6.08 -13.28
C LYS A 204 -15.18 -6.01 -12.27
N ASP A 205 -15.44 -7.08 -11.52
CA ASP A 205 -16.57 -7.14 -10.59
C ASP A 205 -16.28 -6.41 -9.27
N CYS A 206 -15.02 -6.44 -8.82
CA CYS A 206 -14.59 -5.79 -7.58
C CYS A 206 -13.58 -4.65 -7.78
N ASN A 207 -13.15 -4.39 -9.03
CA ASN A 207 -12.14 -3.41 -9.41
C ASN A 207 -10.79 -3.60 -8.70
N ARG A 208 -10.32 -4.85 -8.59
CA ARG A 208 -9.06 -5.20 -7.91
C ARG A 208 -8.17 -6.11 -8.75
N PHE A 209 -6.87 -6.09 -8.47
CA PHE A 209 -5.88 -6.95 -9.13
C PHE A 209 -5.53 -8.19 -8.30
N PHE A 210 -5.30 -9.31 -8.97
CA PHE A 210 -4.94 -10.60 -8.39
C PHE A 210 -3.69 -11.17 -9.07
N GLN A 211 -2.85 -11.87 -8.31
CA GLN A 211 -1.60 -12.43 -8.83
C GLN A 211 -1.83 -13.82 -9.43
N GLY A 212 -1.85 -13.89 -10.77
CA GLY A 212 -2.01 -15.10 -11.57
C GLY A 212 -3.45 -15.64 -11.64
N ASP A 213 -3.65 -16.57 -12.59
CA ASP A 213 -4.96 -17.17 -12.90
C ASP A 213 -5.58 -17.90 -11.71
N VAL A 214 -4.74 -18.53 -10.88
CA VAL A 214 -5.19 -19.28 -9.70
C VAL A 214 -5.85 -18.33 -8.68
N CYS A 215 -5.27 -17.16 -8.40
CA CYS A 215 -5.87 -16.23 -7.42
C CYS A 215 -7.20 -15.63 -7.95
N ILE A 216 -7.36 -15.36 -9.25
CA ILE A 216 -8.61 -14.81 -9.79
C ILE A 216 -9.73 -15.86 -9.88
N GLN A 217 -9.42 -17.11 -10.23
CA GLN A 217 -10.41 -18.20 -10.23
C GLN A 217 -10.93 -18.50 -8.81
N LEU A 218 -10.04 -18.47 -7.81
CA LEU A 218 -10.43 -18.62 -6.41
C LEU A 218 -11.29 -17.46 -5.91
N HIS A 219 -11.06 -16.24 -6.41
CA HIS A 219 -11.89 -15.07 -6.13
C HIS A 219 -13.30 -15.25 -6.72
N ALA A 220 -13.42 -15.61 -8.00
CA ALA A 220 -14.70 -15.80 -8.69
C ALA A 220 -15.58 -16.86 -8.01
N LYS A 221 -14.99 -17.94 -7.49
CA LYS A 221 -15.73 -18.98 -6.74
C LYS A 221 -16.34 -18.49 -5.42
N LYS A 222 -15.82 -17.41 -4.82
CA LYS A 222 -16.34 -16.84 -3.57
C LYS A 222 -17.42 -15.77 -3.78
N THR A 223 -17.49 -15.15 -4.95
CA THR A 223 -18.53 -14.15 -5.28
C THR A 223 -19.83 -14.78 -5.78
N SER A 224 -19.84 -16.09 -6.09
CA SER A 224 -21.02 -16.85 -6.52
C SER A 224 -21.74 -17.62 -5.39
N GLN A 225 -21.41 -17.35 -4.12
CA GLN A 225 -22.11 -17.87 -2.92
C GLN A 225 -22.63 -16.70 -2.10
#